data_AF-A0A7S1N572-F1
#
_entry.id   AF-A0A7S1N572-F1
#
_cell.length_a   1.000
_cell.length_b   1.000
_cell.length_c   1.000
_cell.angle_alpha   90.00
_cell.angle_beta   90.00
_cell.angle_gamma   90.00
#
_symmetry.space_group_name_H-M   'P 1'
#
loop_
_entity.id
_entity.type
_entity.pdbx_description
1 polymer ?
#
loop_
_entity_poly.entity_id
_entity_poly.type
_entity_poly.pdbx_seq_one_letter_code
_entity_poly.pdbx_strand_id
1 'polypeptide(L)'
;NDSLQGQYARLKSELANAITGSAAHKQEMEELMRTLETQMRQELSERDSLIDDLKARMAEASIEQDRIRAENASLREENDSLQGQLKTLDDKLCKEQELNLHNKKEIARLMTDNQKLAKDYAELKALYDKMNYKLAPRVGAEIMAPTDQGNTDLIVYSVVPDGPCDRVGITAGDCLVKWEDTILTSKQQFSRLVDQARPGTRVTIVYRREGTECTTVLVVEGVPPGQTRSFRRVVSDRRKAAQST
;
A
#
# COMPACT_ATOMS: atom_id res chain seq x y z
N ASN A 1 121.46 72.80 -37.27
CA ASN A 1 120.60 73.12 -36.12
C ASN A 1 119.13 73.14 -36.52
N ASP A 2 118.78 73.85 -37.60
CA ASP A 2 117.39 74.08 -38.01
C ASP A 2 116.58 72.83 -38.40
N SER A 3 117.23 71.79 -38.98
CA SER A 3 116.56 70.52 -39.34
C SER A 3 116.07 69.72 -38.12
N LEU A 4 116.85 69.70 -37.03
CA LEU A 4 116.48 69.04 -35.77
C LEU A 4 115.37 69.79 -35.02
N GLN A 5 115.38 71.13 -35.06
CA GLN A 5 114.29 71.94 -34.50
C GLN A 5 112.96 71.72 -35.23
N GLY A 6 112.99 71.60 -36.58
CA GLY A 6 111.80 71.28 -37.38
C GLY A 6 111.24 69.89 -37.07
N GLN A 7 112.11 68.88 -36.89
CA GLN A 7 111.68 67.53 -36.48
C GLN A 7 111.12 67.51 -35.05
N TYR A 8 111.75 68.21 -34.10
CA TYR A 8 111.26 68.34 -32.72
C TYR A 8 109.90 69.05 -32.65
N ALA A 9 109.69 70.11 -33.43
CA ALA A 9 108.40 70.80 -33.50
C ALA A 9 107.28 69.91 -34.06
N ARG A 10 107.58 69.09 -35.10
CA ARG A 10 106.64 68.09 -35.64
C ARG A 10 106.30 67.02 -34.60
N LEU A 11 107.32 66.39 -34.00
CA LEU A 11 107.14 65.39 -32.94
C LEU A 11 106.36 65.95 -31.74
N LYS A 12 106.61 67.20 -31.34
CA LYS A 12 105.86 67.87 -30.27
C LYS A 12 104.40 68.09 -30.64
N SER A 13 104.11 68.45 -31.90
CA SER A 13 102.73 68.60 -32.40
C SER A 13 102.01 67.26 -32.51
N GLU A 14 102.69 66.22 -32.96
CA GLU A 14 102.16 64.85 -33.04
C GLU A 14 101.88 64.31 -31.64
N LEU A 15 102.79 64.52 -30.68
CA LEU A 15 102.59 64.16 -29.28
C LEU A 15 101.41 64.92 -28.67
N ALA A 16 101.28 66.23 -28.95
CA ALA A 16 100.15 67.03 -28.48
C ALA A 16 98.82 66.52 -29.05
N ASN A 17 98.78 66.17 -30.34
CA ASN A 17 97.60 65.58 -30.99
C ASN A 17 97.27 64.18 -30.45
N ALA A 18 98.28 63.36 -30.15
CA ALA A 18 98.08 62.05 -29.54
C ALA A 18 97.55 62.16 -28.11
N ILE A 19 98.02 63.15 -27.33
CA ILE A 19 97.53 63.43 -25.97
C ILE A 19 96.07 63.90 -26.01
N THR A 20 95.71 64.82 -26.90
CA THR A 20 94.33 65.29 -27.04
C THR A 20 93.40 64.18 -27.55
N GLY A 21 93.86 63.38 -28.52
CA GLY A 21 93.14 62.19 -28.98
C GLY A 21 92.91 61.18 -27.87
N SER A 22 93.93 60.86 -27.07
CA SER A 22 93.81 59.94 -25.92
C SER A 22 92.86 60.47 -24.85
N ALA A 23 92.87 61.78 -24.58
CA ALA A 23 91.94 62.41 -23.65
C ALA A 23 90.48 62.33 -24.15
N ALA A 24 90.25 62.53 -25.45
CA ALA A 24 88.93 62.37 -26.06
C ALA A 24 88.41 60.92 -25.96
N HIS A 25 89.25 59.92 -26.30
CA HIS A 25 88.88 58.51 -26.16
C HIS A 25 88.58 58.13 -24.71
N LYS A 26 89.29 58.71 -23.74
CA LYS A 26 89.02 58.49 -22.31
C LYS A 26 87.66 59.07 -21.91
N GLN A 27 87.31 60.27 -22.38
CA GLN A 27 86.00 60.86 -22.14
C GLN A 27 84.87 60.03 -22.77
N GLU A 28 85.02 59.62 -24.02
CA GLU A 28 84.07 58.73 -24.71
C GLU A 28 83.90 57.40 -23.96
N MET A 29 85.00 56.81 -23.48
CA MET A 29 84.96 55.58 -22.68
C MET A 29 84.22 55.80 -21.35
N GLU A 30 84.46 56.90 -20.65
CA GLU A 30 83.76 57.23 -19.39
C GLU A 30 82.25 57.45 -19.62
N GLU A 31 81.87 58.06 -20.74
CA GLU A 31 80.47 58.26 -21.11
C GLU A 31 79.78 56.95 -21.49
N LEU A 32 80.44 56.09 -22.27
CA LEU A 32 79.96 54.73 -22.58
C LEU A 32 79.80 53.88 -21.32
N MET A 33 80.75 53.94 -20.38
CA MET A 33 80.64 53.23 -19.10
C MET A 33 79.47 53.74 -18.26
N ARG A 34 79.28 55.06 -18.17
CA ARG A 34 78.12 55.63 -17.44
C ARG A 34 76.81 55.21 -18.05
N THR A 35 76.69 55.30 -19.38
CA THR A 35 75.46 54.91 -20.09
C THR A 35 75.17 53.42 -19.91
N LEU A 36 76.18 52.56 -20.05
CA LEU A 36 76.04 51.13 -19.79
C LEU A 36 75.63 50.83 -18.34
N GLU A 37 76.26 51.49 -17.36
CA GLU A 37 75.90 51.33 -15.94
C GLU A 37 74.45 51.77 -15.68
N THR A 38 74.01 52.88 -16.28
CA THR A 38 72.61 53.33 -16.15
C THR A 38 71.63 52.37 -16.79
N GLN A 39 71.94 51.84 -17.98
CA GLN A 39 71.11 50.83 -18.66
C GLN A 39 71.01 49.55 -17.83
N MET A 40 72.14 49.04 -17.35
CA MET A 40 72.16 47.85 -16.50
C MET A 40 71.37 48.03 -15.20
N ARG A 41 71.49 49.20 -14.54
CA ARG A 41 70.70 49.49 -13.33
C ARG A 41 69.21 49.55 -13.62
N GLN A 42 68.83 50.14 -14.75
CA GLN A 42 67.44 50.19 -15.17
C GLN A 42 66.90 48.77 -15.45
N GLU A 43 67.62 47.95 -16.22
CA GLU A 43 67.22 46.56 -16.49
C GLU A 43 67.11 45.72 -15.22
N LEU A 44 68.04 45.89 -14.26
CA LEU A 44 67.98 45.21 -12.97
C LEU A 44 66.74 45.63 -12.17
N SER A 45 66.44 46.93 -12.12
CA SER A 45 65.25 47.44 -11.45
C SER A 45 63.95 46.93 -12.08
N GLU A 46 63.88 46.87 -13.41
CA GLU A 46 62.73 46.32 -14.14
C GLU A 46 62.57 44.83 -13.83
N ARG A 47 63.67 44.07 -13.82
CA ARG A 47 63.65 42.64 -13.44
C ARG A 47 63.21 42.43 -11.99
N ASP A 48 63.67 43.26 -11.05
CA ASP A 48 63.27 43.15 -9.64
C ASP A 48 61.76 43.40 -9.48
N SER A 49 61.21 44.42 -10.15
CA SER A 49 59.75 44.65 -10.15
C SER A 49 58.98 43.47 -10.73
N LEU A 50 59.47 42.87 -11.83
CA LEU A 50 58.83 41.69 -12.43
C LEU A 50 58.89 40.47 -11.49
N ILE A 51 60.00 40.28 -10.79
CA ILE A 51 60.14 39.19 -9.80
C ILE A 51 59.13 39.37 -8.67
N ASP A 52 58.93 40.59 -8.18
CA ASP A 52 57.98 40.84 -7.10
C ASP A 52 56.53 40.67 -7.55
N ASP A 53 56.18 41.10 -8.76
CA ASP A 53 54.88 40.82 -9.39
C ASP A 53 54.64 39.32 -9.55
N LEU A 54 55.65 38.57 -10.00
CA LEU A 54 55.55 37.12 -10.14
C LEU A 54 55.37 36.44 -8.78
N LYS A 55 56.07 36.87 -7.73
CA LYS A 55 55.87 36.37 -6.36
C LYS A 55 54.45 36.64 -5.87
N ALA A 56 53.90 37.84 -6.13
CA ALA A 56 52.53 38.17 -5.77
C ALA A 56 51.53 37.24 -6.47
N ARG A 57 51.67 37.04 -7.78
CA ARG A 57 50.83 36.10 -8.55
C ARG A 57 50.96 34.65 -8.08
N MET A 58 52.16 34.21 -7.72
CA MET A 58 52.37 32.87 -7.15
C MET A 58 51.68 32.72 -5.79
N ALA A 59 51.72 33.75 -4.94
CA ALA A 59 51.03 33.74 -3.66
C ALA A 59 49.51 33.67 -3.83
N GLU A 60 48.94 34.47 -4.73
CA GLU A 60 47.51 34.42 -5.09
C GLU A 60 47.11 33.04 -5.61
N ALA A 61 47.90 32.46 -6.53
CA ALA A 61 47.66 31.13 -7.05
C ALA A 61 47.71 30.05 -5.95
N SER A 62 48.62 30.18 -4.98
CA SER A 62 48.69 29.27 -3.84
C SER A 62 47.44 29.34 -2.97
N ILE A 63 46.94 30.54 -2.69
CA ILE A 63 45.71 30.74 -1.90
C ILE A 63 44.51 30.10 -2.62
N GLU A 64 44.41 30.31 -3.94
CA GLU A 64 43.33 29.72 -4.73
C GLU A 64 43.43 28.19 -4.79
N GLN A 65 44.65 27.64 -4.89
CA GLN A 65 44.86 26.18 -4.81
C GLN A 65 44.40 25.60 -3.47
N ASP A 66 44.68 26.28 -2.36
CA ASP A 66 44.24 25.83 -1.04
C ASP A 66 42.72 25.92 -0.87
N ARG A 67 42.09 26.96 -1.42
CA ARG A 67 40.63 27.08 -1.48
C ARG A 67 40.00 25.94 -2.27
N ILE A 68 40.51 25.66 -3.47
CA ILE A 68 40.03 24.55 -4.33
C ILE A 68 40.23 23.21 -3.62
N ARG A 69 41.34 23.01 -2.89
CA ARG A 69 41.56 21.80 -2.10
C ARG A 69 40.55 21.64 -0.97
N ALA A 70 40.25 22.72 -0.25
CA ALA A 70 39.25 22.70 0.82
C ALA A 70 37.85 22.38 0.28
N GLU A 71 37.46 22.99 -0.83
CA GLU A 71 36.18 22.69 -1.50
C GLU A 71 36.10 21.24 -1.97
N ASN A 72 37.16 20.73 -2.60
CA ASN A 72 37.23 19.33 -3.01
C ASN A 72 37.18 18.36 -1.83
N ALA A 73 37.75 18.73 -0.67
CA ALA A 73 37.65 17.91 0.54
C ALA A 73 36.19 17.84 1.04
N SER A 74 35.49 18.99 1.11
CA SER A 74 34.08 19.04 1.47
C SER A 74 33.20 18.21 0.52
N LEU A 75 33.43 18.31 -0.79
CA LEU A 75 32.68 17.54 -1.79
C LEU A 75 32.95 16.03 -1.68
N ARG A 76 34.15 15.62 -1.26
CA ARG A 76 34.45 14.20 -1.02
C ARG A 76 33.70 13.67 0.20
N GLU A 77 33.67 14.42 1.29
CA GLU A 77 32.90 14.03 2.48
C GLU A 77 31.40 13.90 2.18
N GLU A 78 30.85 14.83 1.39
CA GLU A 78 29.46 14.74 0.93
C GLU A 78 29.22 13.50 0.06
N ASN A 79 30.11 13.22 -0.89
CA ASN A 79 30.03 12.01 -1.71
C ASN A 79 30.09 10.73 -0.87
N ASP A 80 30.99 10.65 0.11
CA ASP A 80 31.11 9.49 1.00
C ASP A 80 29.84 9.30 1.83
N SER A 81 29.27 10.39 2.34
CA SER A 81 27.98 10.39 3.05
C SER A 81 26.85 9.87 2.16
N LEU A 82 26.73 10.39 0.93
CA LEU A 82 25.72 9.96 -0.04
C LEU A 82 25.88 8.48 -0.43
N GLN A 83 27.12 8.01 -0.61
CA GLN A 83 27.39 6.58 -0.85
C GLN A 83 26.97 5.71 0.34
N GLY A 84 27.20 6.16 1.57
CA GLY A 84 26.71 5.48 2.77
C GLY A 84 25.18 5.39 2.83
N GLN A 85 24.49 6.47 2.45
CA GLN A 85 23.02 6.50 2.34
C GLN A 85 22.50 5.55 1.26
N LEU A 86 23.13 5.54 0.08
CA LEU A 86 22.78 4.62 -1.02
C LEU A 86 22.90 3.16 -0.59
N LYS A 87 24.02 2.79 0.04
CA LYS A 87 24.21 1.43 0.56
C LYS A 87 23.13 1.03 1.57
N THR A 88 22.76 1.96 2.45
CA THR A 88 21.68 1.73 3.43
C THR A 88 20.32 1.53 2.76
N LEU A 89 20.04 2.26 1.67
CA LEU A 89 18.83 2.10 0.88
C LEU A 89 18.82 0.77 0.13
N ASP A 90 19.96 0.34 -0.42
CA ASP A 90 20.09 -0.96 -1.09
C ASP A 90 19.83 -2.12 -0.12
N ASP A 91 20.38 -2.05 1.10
CA ASP A 91 20.13 -3.05 2.16
C ASP A 91 18.63 -3.11 2.54
N LYS A 92 17.95 -1.96 2.59
CA LYS A 92 16.50 -1.89 2.85
C LYS A 92 15.70 -2.47 1.68
N LEU A 93 16.07 -2.13 0.45
CA LEU A 93 15.41 -2.63 -0.76
C LEU A 93 15.52 -4.16 -0.84
N CYS A 94 16.69 -4.71 -0.52
CA CYS A 94 16.91 -6.15 -0.51
C CYS A 94 15.97 -6.84 0.49
N LYS A 95 15.88 -6.34 1.73
CA LYS A 95 14.96 -6.88 2.76
C LYS A 95 13.50 -6.79 2.35
N GLU A 96 13.08 -5.68 1.75
CA GLU A 96 11.72 -5.52 1.23
C GLU A 96 11.42 -6.51 0.10
N GLN A 97 12.37 -6.77 -0.80
CA GLN A 97 12.20 -7.76 -1.86
C GLN A 97 12.07 -9.19 -1.30
N GLU A 98 12.85 -9.54 -0.28
CA GLU A 98 12.72 -10.83 0.41
C GLU A 98 11.35 -10.99 1.09
N LEU A 99 10.90 -9.96 1.81
CA LEU A 99 9.59 -9.94 2.46
C LEU A 99 8.46 -10.07 1.43
N ASN A 100 8.56 -9.36 0.31
CA ASN A 100 7.58 -9.42 -0.77
C ASN A 100 7.52 -10.84 -1.38
N LEU A 101 8.67 -11.49 -1.59
CA LEU A 101 8.73 -12.87 -2.06
C LEU A 101 8.11 -13.84 -1.04
N HIS A 102 8.38 -13.65 0.25
CA HIS A 102 7.78 -14.43 1.32
C HIS A 102 6.25 -14.30 1.32
N ASN A 103 5.74 -13.07 1.30
CA ASN A 103 4.31 -12.78 1.29
C ASN A 103 3.63 -13.36 0.05
N LYS A 104 4.25 -13.29 -1.13
CA LYS A 104 3.75 -13.93 -2.35
C LYS A 104 3.60 -15.44 -2.20
N LYS A 105 4.58 -16.12 -1.58
CA LYS A 105 4.50 -17.56 -1.31
C LYS A 105 3.38 -17.89 -0.33
N GLU A 106 3.21 -17.08 0.71
CA GLU A 106 2.17 -17.30 1.71
C GLU A 106 0.77 -17.08 1.14
N ILE A 107 0.58 -16.03 0.32
CA ILE A 107 -0.67 -15.81 -0.42
C ILE A 107 -0.99 -17.02 -1.29
N ALA A 108 -0.01 -17.59 -2.01
CA ALA A 108 -0.23 -18.77 -2.85
C ALA A 108 -0.66 -20.01 -2.03
N ARG A 109 -0.08 -20.20 -0.83
CA ARG A 109 -0.50 -21.27 0.10
C ARG A 109 -1.94 -21.06 0.57
N LEU A 110 -2.26 -19.87 1.07
CA LEU A 110 -3.61 -19.53 1.52
C LEU A 110 -4.66 -19.66 0.42
N MET A 111 -4.32 -19.30 -0.82
CA MET A 111 -5.21 -19.53 -1.97
C MET A 111 -5.49 -21.02 -2.19
N THR A 112 -4.47 -21.86 -2.07
CA THR A 112 -4.61 -23.32 -2.22
C THR A 112 -5.48 -23.90 -1.11
N ASP A 113 -5.29 -23.46 0.12
CA ASP A 113 -6.08 -23.96 1.26
C ASP A 113 -7.52 -23.46 1.21
N ASN A 114 -7.76 -22.22 0.78
CA ASN A 114 -9.11 -21.72 0.51
C ASN A 114 -9.81 -22.51 -0.61
N GLN A 115 -9.10 -22.96 -1.64
CA GLN A 115 -9.67 -23.83 -2.67
C GLN A 115 -10.09 -25.20 -2.11
N LYS A 116 -9.25 -25.81 -1.25
CA LYS A 116 -9.60 -27.06 -0.56
C LYS A 116 -10.82 -26.87 0.33
N LEU A 117 -10.83 -25.82 1.15
CA LEU A 117 -11.94 -25.52 2.05
C LEU A 117 -13.25 -25.28 1.28
N ALA A 118 -13.19 -24.59 0.14
CA ALA A 118 -14.35 -24.40 -0.73
C ALA A 118 -14.89 -25.74 -1.27
N LYS A 119 -13.99 -26.68 -1.60
CA LYS A 119 -14.36 -28.03 -2.02
C LYS A 119 -14.99 -28.82 -0.88
N ASP A 120 -14.38 -28.82 0.30
CA ASP A 120 -14.88 -29.51 1.49
C ASP A 120 -16.26 -28.98 1.88
N TYR A 121 -16.45 -27.65 1.81
CA TYR A 121 -17.75 -27.02 2.04
C TYR A 121 -18.79 -27.46 1.01
N ALA A 122 -18.42 -27.57 -0.27
CA ALA A 122 -19.32 -28.06 -1.31
C ALA A 122 -19.72 -29.53 -1.08
N GLU A 123 -18.78 -30.38 -0.66
CA GLU A 123 -19.03 -31.78 -0.32
C GLU A 123 -19.96 -31.91 0.90
N LEU A 124 -19.68 -31.15 1.96
CA LEU A 124 -20.53 -31.12 3.16
C LEU A 124 -21.93 -30.61 2.85
N LYS A 125 -22.05 -29.56 2.03
CA LYS A 125 -23.34 -29.03 1.57
C LYS A 125 -24.11 -30.07 0.77
N ALA A 126 -23.45 -30.80 -0.13
CA ALA A 126 -24.08 -31.87 -0.89
C ALA A 126 -24.54 -33.03 0.02
N LEU A 127 -23.76 -33.37 1.06
CA LEU A 127 -24.18 -34.34 2.08
C LEU A 127 -25.37 -33.85 2.89
N TYR A 128 -25.37 -32.58 3.28
CA TYR A 128 -26.49 -31.95 3.98
C TYR A 128 -27.76 -31.97 3.11
N ASP A 129 -27.67 -31.61 1.83
CA ASP A 129 -28.81 -31.64 0.91
C ASP A 129 -29.33 -33.07 0.69
N LYS A 130 -28.45 -34.08 0.68
CA LYS A 130 -28.82 -35.51 0.61
C LYS A 130 -29.46 -36.02 1.92
N MET A 131 -28.93 -35.61 3.06
CA MET A 131 -29.45 -35.92 4.40
C MET A 131 -30.66 -35.07 4.79
N ASN A 132 -30.99 -34.03 4.02
CA ASN A 132 -32.28 -33.38 4.03
C ASN A 132 -33.32 -34.31 3.36
N TYR A 133 -33.38 -35.54 3.88
CA TYR A 133 -34.30 -36.61 3.58
C TYR A 133 -35.70 -36.07 3.65
N LYS A 134 -36.31 -35.70 2.51
CA LYS A 134 -37.76 -35.59 2.31
C LYS A 134 -38.49 -35.23 3.61
N LEU A 135 -38.06 -34.17 4.32
CA LEU A 135 -38.65 -33.94 5.62
C LEU A 135 -40.00 -33.37 5.27
N ALA A 136 -41.00 -34.24 5.34
CA ALA A 136 -42.27 -33.97 4.75
C ALA A 136 -42.83 -32.76 5.52
N PRO A 137 -43.02 -31.60 4.88
CA PRO A 137 -43.20 -30.32 5.55
C PRO A 137 -44.35 -30.39 6.55
N ARG A 138 -44.17 -29.74 7.69
CA ARG A 138 -45.16 -29.67 8.77
C ARG A 138 -45.21 -28.26 9.34
N VAL A 139 -46.40 -27.89 9.76
CA VAL A 139 -46.68 -26.65 10.48
C VAL A 139 -47.11 -26.91 11.93
N GLY A 140 -47.45 -28.15 12.27
CA GLY A 140 -47.80 -28.53 13.63
C GLY A 140 -49.19 -28.06 14.06
N ALA A 141 -50.13 -27.88 13.14
CA ALA A 141 -51.55 -27.61 13.44
C ALA A 141 -52.45 -28.67 12.80
N GLU A 142 -53.46 -29.12 13.55
CA GLU A 142 -54.55 -29.95 13.03
C GLU A 142 -55.73 -29.05 12.69
N ILE A 143 -56.16 -29.10 11.43
CA ILE A 143 -57.30 -28.31 10.96
C ILE A 143 -58.54 -29.20 10.93
N MET A 144 -59.64 -28.67 11.45
CA MET A 144 -60.98 -29.22 11.29
C MET A 144 -61.69 -28.53 10.13
N ALA A 145 -62.41 -29.31 9.32
CA ALA A 145 -63.28 -28.74 8.30
C ALA A 145 -64.49 -28.09 8.98
N PRO A 146 -65.06 -27.01 8.42
CA PRO A 146 -66.23 -26.37 8.99
C PRO A 146 -67.38 -27.37 9.13
N THR A 147 -68.09 -27.29 10.26
CA THR A 147 -69.20 -28.20 10.60
C THR A 147 -70.54 -27.71 10.04
N ASP A 148 -70.64 -26.41 9.72
CA ASP A 148 -71.87 -25.77 9.26
C ASP A 148 -71.80 -25.39 7.78
N GLN A 149 -72.89 -25.60 7.04
CA GLN A 149 -72.99 -25.42 5.58
C GLN A 149 -72.87 -23.96 5.08
N GLY A 150 -72.53 -23.01 5.96
CA GLY A 150 -72.42 -21.58 5.64
C GLY A 150 -71.13 -20.90 6.10
N ASN A 151 -70.22 -21.60 6.78
CA ASN A 151 -68.94 -21.02 7.22
C ASN A 151 -67.77 -21.74 6.53
N THR A 152 -66.91 -20.99 5.84
CA THR A 152 -65.78 -21.55 5.06
C THR A 152 -64.46 -21.51 5.83
N ASP A 153 -64.48 -20.97 7.06
CA ASP A 153 -63.28 -20.75 7.86
C ASP A 153 -62.67 -22.08 8.36
N LEU A 154 -61.36 -22.23 8.21
CA LEU A 154 -60.61 -23.42 8.65
C LEU A 154 -60.19 -23.29 10.11
N ILE A 155 -60.84 -24.04 11.00
CA ILE A 155 -60.57 -23.92 12.45
C ILE A 155 -59.38 -24.80 12.85
N VAL A 156 -58.45 -24.22 13.60
CA VAL A 156 -57.35 -24.93 14.27
C VAL A 156 -57.93 -25.74 15.42
N TYR A 157 -57.98 -27.06 15.25
CA TYR A 157 -58.48 -27.98 16.27
C TYR A 157 -57.48 -28.17 17.41
N SER A 158 -56.20 -28.31 17.07
CA SER A 158 -55.12 -28.41 18.06
C SER A 158 -53.77 -28.09 17.45
N VAL A 159 -52.81 -27.74 18.31
CA VAL A 159 -51.46 -27.36 17.94
C VAL A 159 -50.46 -28.28 18.65
N VAL A 160 -49.42 -28.71 17.94
CA VAL A 160 -48.33 -29.50 18.51
C VAL A 160 -47.49 -28.60 19.42
N PRO A 161 -47.28 -28.96 20.70
CA PRO A 161 -46.40 -28.19 21.59
C PRO A 161 -44.98 -28.07 21.03
N ASP A 162 -44.40 -26.88 21.12
CA ASP A 162 -43.12 -26.46 20.51
C ASP A 162 -43.08 -26.56 18.98
N GLY A 163 -44.21 -26.82 18.33
CA GLY A 163 -44.33 -26.87 16.88
C GLY A 163 -44.27 -25.49 16.25
N PRO A 164 -44.13 -25.39 14.92
CA PRO A 164 -44.09 -24.10 14.24
C PRO A 164 -45.26 -23.19 14.61
N CYS A 165 -46.51 -23.69 14.56
CA CYS A 165 -47.71 -22.91 14.89
C CYS A 165 -47.72 -22.41 16.35
N ASP A 166 -47.26 -23.23 17.30
CA ASP A 166 -47.19 -22.88 18.73
C ASP A 166 -46.21 -21.72 18.97
N ARG A 167 -45.02 -21.80 18.35
CA ARG A 167 -43.97 -20.79 18.49
C ARG A 167 -44.33 -19.42 17.91
N VAL A 168 -45.29 -19.38 16.99
CA VAL A 168 -45.80 -18.12 16.42
C VAL A 168 -47.11 -17.67 17.07
N GLY A 169 -47.56 -18.34 18.13
CA GLY A 169 -48.73 -17.96 18.94
C GLY A 169 -50.08 -18.37 18.37
N ILE A 170 -50.12 -19.26 17.36
CA ILE A 170 -51.36 -19.85 16.87
C ILE A 170 -51.83 -20.89 17.89
N THR A 171 -53.09 -20.82 18.29
CA THR A 171 -53.68 -21.71 19.31
C THR A 171 -54.91 -22.42 18.77
N ALA A 172 -55.37 -23.45 19.48
CA ALA A 172 -56.64 -24.09 19.18
C ALA A 172 -57.79 -23.05 19.25
N GLY A 173 -58.72 -23.10 18.29
CA GLY A 173 -59.81 -22.14 18.15
C GLY A 173 -59.57 -21.02 17.14
N ASP A 174 -58.34 -20.84 16.64
CA ASP A 174 -58.06 -19.86 15.58
C ASP A 174 -58.68 -20.27 14.24
N CYS A 175 -59.21 -19.31 13.49
CA CYS A 175 -59.69 -19.52 12.12
C CYS A 175 -58.62 -19.11 11.12
N LEU A 176 -58.07 -20.04 10.33
CA LEU A 176 -57.10 -19.75 9.28
C LEU A 176 -57.79 -19.21 8.04
N VAL A 177 -57.37 -18.02 7.59
CA VAL A 177 -58.01 -17.26 6.50
C VAL A 177 -57.14 -17.25 5.24
N LYS A 178 -55.83 -16.99 5.39
CA LYS A 178 -54.90 -16.84 4.25
C LYS A 178 -53.57 -17.53 4.53
N TRP A 179 -53.04 -18.18 3.49
CA TRP A 179 -51.69 -18.71 3.43
C TRP A 179 -50.94 -17.97 2.32
N GLU A 180 -49.99 -17.12 2.70
CA GLU A 180 -49.29 -16.16 1.83
C GLU A 180 -50.30 -15.31 1.04
N ASP A 181 -50.40 -15.54 -0.27
CA ASP A 181 -51.33 -14.86 -1.18
C ASP A 181 -52.58 -15.67 -1.53
N THR A 182 -52.74 -16.86 -0.94
CA THR A 182 -53.84 -17.78 -1.22
C THR A 182 -54.88 -17.76 -0.09
N ILE A 183 -56.14 -17.46 -0.43
CA ILE A 183 -57.27 -17.60 0.50
C ILE A 183 -57.54 -19.08 0.73
N LEU A 184 -57.64 -19.46 2.01
CA LEU A 184 -57.89 -20.83 2.43
C LEU A 184 -59.40 -21.10 2.46
N THR A 185 -59.84 -22.08 1.68
CA THR A 185 -61.27 -22.45 1.59
C THR A 185 -61.55 -23.91 1.94
N SER A 186 -60.52 -24.75 2.03
CA SER A 186 -60.66 -26.17 2.38
C SER A 186 -59.42 -26.75 3.05
N LYS A 187 -59.64 -27.75 3.91
CA LYS A 187 -58.56 -28.49 4.57
C LYS A 187 -57.60 -29.13 3.56
N GLN A 188 -58.12 -29.66 2.44
CA GLN A 188 -57.31 -30.28 1.39
C GLN A 188 -56.43 -29.27 0.65
N GLN A 189 -56.88 -28.02 0.50
CA GLN A 189 -56.06 -26.94 -0.07
C GLN A 189 -54.91 -26.59 0.88
N PHE A 190 -55.20 -26.41 2.17
CA PHE A 190 -54.17 -26.15 3.17
C PHE A 190 -53.09 -27.23 3.21
N SER A 191 -53.49 -28.51 3.30
CA SER A 191 -52.52 -29.62 3.32
C SER A 191 -51.62 -29.63 2.08
N ARG A 192 -52.18 -29.32 0.90
CA ARG A 192 -51.39 -29.21 -0.35
C ARG A 192 -50.41 -28.04 -0.32
N LEU A 193 -50.81 -26.89 0.19
CA LEU A 193 -49.92 -25.72 0.32
C LEU A 193 -48.76 -25.99 1.27
N VAL A 194 -49.04 -26.67 2.40
CA VAL A 194 -47.98 -27.12 3.32
C VAL A 194 -47.06 -28.12 2.64
N ASP A 195 -47.59 -29.09 1.88
CA ASP A 195 -46.80 -30.09 1.15
C ASP A 195 -45.92 -29.50 0.04
N GLN A 196 -46.31 -28.38 -0.55
CA GLN A 196 -45.54 -27.67 -1.57
C GLN A 196 -44.44 -26.78 -0.98
N ALA A 197 -44.59 -26.35 0.28
CA ALA A 197 -43.59 -25.53 0.94
C ALA A 197 -42.32 -26.34 1.27
N ARG A 198 -41.15 -25.76 1.04
CA ARG A 198 -39.88 -26.38 1.42
C ARG A 198 -39.66 -26.20 2.93
N PRO A 199 -39.21 -27.24 3.66
CA PRO A 199 -38.72 -27.06 5.01
C PRO A 199 -37.66 -25.94 5.07
N GLY A 200 -37.75 -25.08 6.08
CA GLY A 200 -36.92 -23.87 6.25
C GLY A 200 -37.48 -22.62 5.58
N THR A 201 -38.52 -22.72 4.75
CA THR A 201 -39.17 -21.55 4.14
C THR A 201 -40.01 -20.77 5.16
N ARG A 202 -39.93 -19.44 5.08
CA ARG A 202 -40.76 -18.52 5.87
C ARG A 202 -42.05 -18.23 5.10
N VAL A 203 -43.19 -18.45 5.74
CA VAL A 203 -44.54 -18.34 5.16
C VAL A 203 -45.36 -17.40 6.02
N THR A 204 -46.05 -16.45 5.41
CA THR A 204 -46.99 -15.55 6.10
C THR A 204 -48.37 -16.21 6.20
N ILE A 205 -48.95 -16.25 7.41
CA ILE A 205 -50.28 -16.82 7.66
C ILE A 205 -51.16 -15.74 8.29
N VAL A 206 -52.39 -15.62 7.78
CA VAL A 206 -53.43 -14.77 8.35
C VAL A 206 -54.46 -15.66 9.03
N TYR A 207 -54.72 -15.40 10.30
CA TYR A 207 -55.71 -16.09 11.12
C TYR A 207 -56.64 -15.08 11.80
N ARG A 208 -57.81 -15.54 12.22
CA ARG A 208 -58.81 -14.74 12.91
C ARG A 208 -59.05 -15.32 14.30
N ARG A 209 -58.94 -14.48 15.33
CA ARG A 209 -59.22 -14.80 16.72
C ARG A 209 -60.24 -13.81 17.25
N GLU A 210 -61.36 -14.31 17.77
CA GLU A 210 -62.45 -13.47 18.33
C GLU A 210 -62.91 -12.35 17.37
N GLY A 211 -62.94 -12.63 16.06
CA GLY A 211 -63.36 -11.68 15.04
C GLY A 211 -62.28 -10.72 14.53
N THR A 212 -61.10 -10.68 15.14
CA THR A 212 -59.97 -9.83 14.72
C THR A 212 -58.99 -10.63 13.86
N GLU A 213 -58.55 -10.07 12.73
CA GLU A 213 -57.55 -10.70 11.86
C GLU A 213 -56.13 -10.38 12.35
N CYS A 214 -55.29 -11.39 12.44
CA CYS A 214 -53.92 -11.35 12.88
C CYS A 214 -53.02 -12.00 11.83
N THR A 215 -51.85 -11.41 11.59
CA THR A 215 -50.87 -11.91 10.61
C THR A 215 -49.60 -12.32 11.33
N THR A 216 -49.08 -13.49 11.03
CA THR A 216 -47.83 -14.00 11.60
C THR A 216 -46.96 -14.68 10.54
N VAL A 217 -45.66 -14.77 10.81
CA VAL A 217 -44.69 -15.41 9.91
C VAL A 217 -44.20 -16.71 10.55
N LEU A 218 -44.52 -17.83 9.89
CA LEU A 218 -44.18 -19.17 10.28
C LEU A 218 -42.96 -19.68 9.51
N VAL A 219 -42.08 -20.45 10.15
CA VAL A 219 -41.06 -21.24 9.44
C VAL A 219 -41.55 -22.67 9.29
N VAL A 220 -41.74 -23.13 8.05
CA VAL A 220 -42.15 -24.52 7.78
C VAL A 220 -41.02 -25.45 8.22
N GLU A 221 -41.35 -26.41 9.07
CA GLU A 221 -40.38 -27.39 9.52
C GLU A 221 -40.47 -28.68 8.74
N GLY A 222 -39.37 -29.43 8.75
CA GLY A 222 -39.38 -30.80 8.36
C GLY A 222 -39.79 -31.74 9.50
N VAL A 223 -40.42 -32.88 9.19
CA VAL A 223 -40.58 -33.99 10.15
C VAL A 223 -39.24 -34.69 10.40
N PRO A 224 -38.68 -34.66 11.63
CA PRO A 224 -37.43 -35.34 11.95
C PRO A 224 -37.57 -36.87 11.78
N PRO A 225 -36.48 -37.58 11.40
CA PRO A 225 -36.50 -39.04 11.31
C PRO A 225 -36.92 -39.68 12.64
N GLY A 226 -37.86 -40.63 12.59
CA GLY A 226 -38.43 -41.30 13.76
C GLY A 226 -39.74 -40.68 14.30
N GLN A 227 -40.12 -39.48 13.84
CA GLN A 227 -41.43 -38.89 14.15
C GLN A 227 -42.42 -39.15 13.01
N THR A 228 -43.64 -39.53 13.36
CA THR A 228 -44.70 -39.74 12.36
C THR A 228 -45.38 -38.42 11.99
N ARG A 229 -45.83 -38.29 10.73
CA ARG A 229 -46.76 -37.23 10.31
C ARG A 229 -48.11 -37.30 11.01
N SER A 230 -48.48 -38.43 11.63
CA SER A 230 -49.78 -38.55 12.27
C SER A 230 -49.84 -37.69 13.54
N PHE A 231 -50.47 -36.54 13.41
CA PHE A 231 -50.68 -35.55 14.46
C PHE A 231 -51.22 -36.17 15.76
N ARG A 232 -52.20 -37.08 15.64
CA ARG A 232 -52.84 -37.78 16.77
C ARG A 232 -51.86 -38.61 17.61
N ARG A 233 -50.81 -39.17 17.00
CA ARG A 233 -49.77 -39.95 17.70
C ARG A 233 -48.74 -39.02 18.36
N VAL A 234 -48.34 -37.95 17.69
CA VAL A 234 -47.36 -36.98 18.22
C VAL A 234 -47.89 -36.27 19.46
N VAL A 235 -49.16 -35.84 19.44
CA VAL A 235 -49.78 -35.18 20.59
C VAL A 235 -50.01 -36.16 21.74
N SER A 236 -50.38 -37.42 21.47
CA SER A 236 -50.51 -38.42 22.54
C SER A 236 -49.18 -38.76 23.20
N ASP A 237 -48.11 -38.88 22.42
CA ASP A 237 -46.78 -39.24 22.92
C ASP A 237 -46.18 -38.10 23.74
N ARG A 238 -46.32 -36.85 23.28
CA ARG A 238 -45.89 -35.67 24.05
C ARG A 238 -46.75 -35.39 25.28
N ARG A 239 -48.07 -35.60 25.23
CA ARG A 239 -48.94 -35.48 26.42
C ARG A 239 -48.59 -36.54 27.48
N LYS A 240 -48.26 -37.77 27.06
CA LYS A 240 -47.77 -38.81 27.98
C LYS A 240 -46.42 -38.44 28.60
N ALA A 241 -45.49 -37.91 27.80
CA ALA A 241 -44.18 -37.47 28.30
C ALA A 241 -44.30 -36.29 29.29
N ALA A 242 -45.17 -35.31 29.01
CA ALA A 242 -45.41 -34.16 29.88
C ALA A 242 -46.18 -34.49 31.16
N GLN A 243 -46.90 -35.62 31.22
CA GLN A 243 -47.55 -36.13 32.44
C GLN A 243 -46.65 -37.05 33.27
N SER A 244 -45.49 -37.45 32.75
CA SER A 244 -44.51 -38.33 33.42
C SER A 244 -43.34 -37.57 34.07
N THR A 245 -43.41 -36.24 34.12
CA THR A 245 -42.44 -35.33 34.75
C THR A 245 -43.16 -34.49 35.79
#